data_AF-A0A222E2N0-F1
#
_entry.id   AF-A0A222E2N0-F1
#
_cell.length_a   1.000
_cell.length_b   1.000
_cell.length_c   1.000
_cell.angle_alpha   90.00
_cell.angle_beta   90.00
_cell.angle_gamma   90.00
#
_symmetry.space_group_name_H-M   'P 1'
#
loop_
_entity.id
_entity.type
_entity.pdbx_description
1 polymer ?
#
loop_
_entity_poly.entity_id
_entity_poly.type
_entity_poly.pdbx_seq_one_letter_code
_entity_poly.pdbx_strand_id
1 'polypeptide(L)'
;MRILRWIERVLDTLLQTAILGLVTGLIVTVSWQVFSRYILNKPSTSTDELARFMLVWLVLLGAAYCVGKKSHLAIDLLSMGSSIKIRQWFNLYVDLMILGFTLFVMVYGGFRLLASIASSNGISPAMQMPLEYLFMILPVSGLLMAAYSTLSIMTFLITRFEKPGLASQGPGTLRD
;
A
#
# COMPACT_ATOMS: atom_id res chain seq x y z
N MET A 1 3.54 4.77 -22.92
CA MET A 1 2.85 3.57 -22.35
C MET A 1 3.76 2.38 -22.00
N ARG A 2 4.87 2.08 -22.71
CA ARG A 2 5.72 0.91 -22.40
C ARG A 2 6.54 1.09 -21.11
N ILE A 3 7.08 2.29 -20.87
CA ILE A 3 7.86 2.62 -19.67
C ILE A 3 7.02 2.61 -18.38
N LEU A 4 5.84 3.25 -18.37
CA LEU A 4 4.94 3.25 -17.20
C LEU A 4 4.57 1.81 -16.78
N ARG A 5 4.15 0.99 -17.74
CA ARG A 5 3.83 -0.43 -17.52
C ARG A 5 5.04 -1.29 -17.14
N TRP A 6 6.25 -0.82 -17.37
CA TRP A 6 7.46 -1.50 -16.91
C TRP A 6 7.75 -1.16 -15.45
N ILE A 7 7.65 0.13 -15.08
CA ILE A 7 7.79 0.60 -13.70
C ILE A 7 6.78 -0.08 -12.78
N GLU A 8 5.50 -0.12 -13.16
CA GLU A 8 4.46 -0.82 -12.39
C GLU A 8 4.78 -2.29 -12.17
N ARG A 9 5.25 -2.99 -13.20
CA ARG A 9 5.61 -4.41 -13.09
C ARG A 9 6.80 -4.66 -12.17
N VAL A 10 7.81 -3.79 -12.22
CA VAL A 10 8.98 -3.88 -11.33
C VAL A 10 8.55 -3.66 -9.89
N LEU A 11 7.77 -2.61 -9.61
CA LEU A 11 7.23 -2.33 -8.28
C LEU A 11 6.37 -3.49 -7.75
N ASP A 12 5.48 -4.02 -8.57
CA ASP A 12 4.61 -5.14 -8.21
C ASP A 12 5.43 -6.40 -7.88
N THR A 13 6.45 -6.72 -8.68
CA THR A 13 7.27 -7.91 -8.47
C THR A 13 8.10 -7.78 -7.19
N LEU A 14 8.66 -6.60 -6.92
CA LEU A 14 9.42 -6.32 -5.70
C LEU A 14 8.52 -6.40 -4.46
N LEU A 15 7.33 -5.79 -4.49
CA LEU A 15 6.39 -5.87 -3.39
C LEU A 15 5.88 -7.28 -3.16
N GLN A 16 5.53 -8.00 -4.22
CA GLN A 16 5.02 -9.36 -4.12
C GLN A 16 6.07 -10.31 -3.52
N THR A 17 7.34 -10.20 -3.94
CA THR A 17 8.43 -11.01 -3.38
C THR A 17 8.70 -10.65 -1.91
N ALA A 18 8.71 -9.36 -1.56
CA ALA A 18 8.87 -8.92 -0.17
C ALA A 18 7.72 -9.40 0.73
N ILE A 19 6.46 -9.25 0.28
CA ILE A 19 5.25 -9.70 0.99
C ILE A 19 5.29 -11.22 1.19
N LEU A 20 5.63 -11.99 0.15
CA LEU A 20 5.73 -13.45 0.26
C LEU A 20 6.79 -13.88 1.28
N GLY A 21 7.94 -13.21 1.28
CA GLY A 21 9.00 -13.44 2.27
C GLY A 21 8.53 -13.16 3.69
N LEU A 22 7.84 -12.02 3.90
CA LEU A 22 7.29 -11.63 5.20
C LEU A 22 6.22 -12.61 5.70
N VAL A 23 5.28 -13.02 4.83
CA VAL A 23 4.25 -14.02 5.18
C VAL A 23 4.89 -15.34 5.61
N THR A 24 5.85 -15.82 4.81
CA THR A 24 6.54 -17.08 5.11
C THR A 24 7.30 -16.99 6.43
N GLY A 25 8.04 -15.90 6.66
CA GLY A 25 8.74 -15.66 7.93
C GLY A 25 7.80 -15.55 9.13
N LEU A 26 6.65 -14.90 8.95
CA LEU A 26 5.65 -14.76 10.00
C LEU A 26 5.01 -16.11 10.37
N ILE A 27 4.71 -16.96 9.38
CA ILE A 27 4.23 -18.32 9.62
C ILE A 27 5.25 -19.10 10.45
N VAL A 28 6.52 -19.11 10.04
CA VAL A 28 7.59 -19.82 10.77
C VAL A 28 7.74 -19.30 12.20
N THR A 29 7.73 -17.98 12.38
CA THR A 29 7.90 -17.34 13.70
C THR A 29 6.74 -17.67 14.64
N VAL A 30 5.50 -17.56 14.14
CA VAL A 30 4.29 -17.86 14.93
C VAL A 30 4.20 -19.35 15.24
N SER A 31 4.53 -20.23 14.30
CA SER A 31 4.62 -21.68 14.54
C SER A 31 5.65 -22.01 15.63
N TRP A 32 6.81 -21.37 15.61
CA TRP A 32 7.83 -21.52 16.66
C TRP A 32 7.33 -20.99 18.01
N GLN A 33 6.61 -19.87 18.03
CA GLN A 33 6.05 -19.29 19.25
C GLN A 33 5.03 -20.22 19.91
N VAL A 34 4.16 -20.84 19.11
CA VAL A 34 3.21 -21.88 19.57
C VAL A 34 3.99 -23.07 20.12
N PHE A 35 4.96 -23.60 19.38
CA PHE A 35 5.81 -24.72 19.82
C PHE A 35 6.50 -24.42 21.16
N SER A 36 7.16 -23.26 21.29
CA SER A 36 7.87 -22.84 22.51
C SER A 36 6.93 -22.72 23.71
N ARG A 37 5.71 -22.23 23.49
CA ARG A 37 4.74 -22.04 24.56
C ARG A 37 4.18 -23.36 25.09
N TYR A 38 3.86 -24.29 24.19
CA TYR A 38 3.20 -25.54 24.56
C TYR A 38 4.17 -26.67 24.93
N ILE A 39 5.39 -26.67 24.38
CA ILE A 39 6.36 -27.77 24.57
C ILE A 39 7.49 -27.37 25.51
N LEU A 40 8.03 -26.16 25.35
CA LEU A 40 9.14 -25.68 26.18
C LEU A 40 8.68 -24.99 27.48
N ASN A 41 7.37 -24.74 27.65
CA ASN A 41 6.77 -24.01 28.80
C ASN A 41 7.45 -22.67 29.12
N LYS A 42 8.21 -22.11 28.18
CA LYS A 42 8.90 -20.82 28.28
C LYS A 42 8.40 -19.94 27.14
N PRO A 43 7.53 -18.94 27.41
CA PRO A 43 7.12 -18.01 26.39
C PRO A 43 8.34 -17.19 25.93
N SER A 44 8.63 -17.22 24.63
CA SER A 44 9.73 -16.47 24.05
C SER A 44 9.27 -15.05 23.70
N THR A 45 9.57 -14.11 24.60
CA THR A 45 9.16 -12.68 24.49
C THR A 45 9.76 -12.01 23.25
N SER A 46 10.98 -12.37 22.85
CA SER A 46 11.65 -11.79 21.68
C SER A 46 11.00 -12.22 20.35
N THR A 47 10.49 -13.46 20.25
CA THR A 47 9.78 -13.92 19.04
C THR A 47 8.38 -13.30 18.91
N ASP A 48 7.74 -12.95 20.03
CA ASP A 48 6.45 -12.24 20.03
C ASP A 48 6.59 -10.80 19.54
N GLU A 49 7.69 -10.13 19.91
CA GLU A 49 8.03 -8.81 19.40
C GLU A 49 8.41 -8.84 17.90
N LEU A 50 9.23 -9.81 17.48
CA LEU A 50 9.60 -10.00 16.07
C LEU A 50 8.38 -10.27 15.16
N ALA A 51 7.44 -11.12 15.61
CA ALA A 51 6.23 -11.42 14.86
C ALA A 51 5.37 -10.15 14.64
N ARG A 52 5.24 -9.31 15.67
CA ARG A 52 4.55 -8.00 15.55
C ARG A 52 5.25 -7.10 14.54
N PHE A 53 6.58 -7.06 14.53
CA PHE A 53 7.34 -6.23 13.59
C PHE A 53 7.13 -6.69 12.15
N MET A 54 7.23 -8.00 11.90
CA MET A 54 6.93 -8.59 10.59
C MET A 54 5.50 -8.31 10.15
N LEU A 55 4.53 -8.39 11.07
CA LEU A 55 3.13 -8.12 10.78
C LEU A 55 2.88 -6.67 10.36
N VAL A 56 3.47 -5.70 11.08
CA VAL A 56 3.34 -4.27 10.73
C VAL A 56 3.92 -4.01 9.34
N TRP A 57 5.10 -4.57 9.05
CA TRP A 57 5.72 -4.45 7.73
C TRP A 57 4.87 -5.07 6.64
N LEU A 58 4.32 -6.25 6.90
CA LEU A 58 3.44 -6.97 5.97
C LEU A 58 2.17 -6.17 5.66
N VAL A 59 1.51 -5.63 6.69
CA VAL A 59 0.27 -4.87 6.52
C VAL A 59 0.51 -3.59 5.73
N LEU A 60 1.58 -2.85 6.03
CA LEU A 60 1.89 -1.59 5.36
C LEU A 60 2.33 -1.79 3.90
N LEU A 61 3.18 -2.77 3.62
CA LEU A 61 3.57 -3.12 2.25
C LEU A 61 2.40 -3.72 1.47
N GLY A 62 1.59 -4.56 2.12
CA GLY A 62 0.37 -5.13 1.53
C GLY A 62 -0.65 -4.05 1.16
N ALA A 63 -0.83 -3.05 2.02
CA ALA A 63 -1.68 -1.90 1.71
C ALA A 63 -1.15 -1.12 0.50
N ALA A 64 0.17 -0.91 0.41
CA ALA A 64 0.79 -0.24 -0.75
C ALA A 64 0.56 -1.01 -2.05
N TYR A 65 0.69 -2.33 -2.00
CA TYR A 65 0.39 -3.21 -3.13
C TYR A 65 -1.08 -3.17 -3.54
N CYS A 66 -2.02 -3.15 -2.58
CA CYS A 66 -3.46 -3.04 -2.86
C CYS A 66 -3.83 -1.72 -3.56
N VAL A 67 -3.20 -0.61 -3.18
CA VAL A 67 -3.35 0.69 -3.87
C VAL A 67 -2.84 0.58 -5.31
N GLY A 68 -1.67 -0.04 -5.52
CA GLY A 68 -1.11 -0.24 -6.85
C GLY A 68 -1.97 -1.11 -7.78
N LYS A 69 -2.62 -2.15 -7.24
CA LYS A 69 -3.56 -3.00 -7.98
C LYS A 69 -4.91 -2.33 -8.26
N LYS A 70 -5.11 -1.09 -7.82
CA LYS A 70 -6.40 -0.38 -7.91
C LYS A 70 -7.54 -1.24 -7.37
N SER A 71 -7.26 -2.02 -6.33
CA SER A 71 -8.25 -2.86 -5.65
C SER A 71 -9.20 -2.02 -4.80
N HIS A 72 -9.65 -0.86 -5.31
CA HIS A 72 -10.80 -0.14 -4.80
C HIS A 72 -12.06 -0.92 -5.15
N LEU A 73 -12.16 -2.14 -4.63
CA LEU A 73 -13.28 -3.06 -4.82
C LEU A 73 -14.61 -2.37 -4.51
N ALA A 74 -14.63 -1.49 -3.50
CA ALA A 74 -15.80 -0.69 -3.15
C ALA A 74 -16.26 0.23 -4.30
N ILE A 75 -15.33 0.82 -5.06
CA ILE A 75 -15.66 1.68 -6.21
C ILE A 75 -16.15 0.84 -7.38
N ASP A 76 -15.52 -0.31 -7.63
CA ASP A 76 -15.96 -1.20 -8.70
C ASP A 76 -17.38 -1.71 -8.47
N LEU A 77 -17.73 -2.07 -7.23
CA LEU A 77 -19.08 -2.49 -6.84
C LEU A 77 -20.11 -1.35 -6.95
N LEU A 78 -19.79 -0.13 -6.46
CA LEU A 78 -20.68 1.04 -6.61
C LEU A 78 -20.84 1.50 -8.07
N SER A 79 -19.84 1.26 -8.90
CA SER A 79 -19.82 1.74 -10.29
C SER A 79 -20.54 0.85 -11.29
N MET A 80 -21.00 -0.36 -10.89
CA MET A 80 -21.68 -1.29 -11.80
C MET A 80 -22.95 -0.71 -12.45
N GLY A 81 -23.57 0.30 -11.84
CA GLY A 81 -24.74 1.01 -12.38
C GLY A 81 -24.47 2.40 -12.97
N SER A 82 -23.23 2.90 -12.97
CA SER A 82 -22.91 4.28 -13.37
C SER A 82 -22.21 4.39 -14.72
N SER A 83 -22.37 5.53 -15.40
CA SER A 83 -21.68 5.84 -16.67
C SER A 83 -20.15 5.80 -16.51
N ILE A 84 -19.44 5.27 -17.52
CA ILE A 84 -17.97 5.15 -17.57
C ILE A 84 -17.26 6.47 -17.19
N LYS A 85 -17.84 7.62 -17.58
CA LYS A 85 -17.27 8.94 -17.28
C LYS A 85 -17.28 9.26 -15.78
N ILE A 86 -18.34 8.91 -15.06
CA ILE A 86 -18.46 9.18 -13.62
C ILE A 86 -17.45 8.33 -12.84
N ARG A 87 -17.32 7.05 -13.19
CA ARG A 87 -16.34 6.13 -12.58
C ARG A 87 -14.91 6.65 -12.73
N GLN A 88 -14.58 7.18 -13.90
CA GLN A 88 -13.27 7.75 -14.20
C GLN A 88 -12.93 8.97 -13.32
N TRP A 89 -13.85 9.91 -13.17
CA TRP A 89 -13.67 11.07 -12.29
C TRP A 89 -13.61 10.69 -10.82
N PHE A 90 -14.42 9.72 -10.40
CA PHE A 90 -14.41 9.24 -9.02
C PHE A 90 -13.09 8.55 -8.67
N ASN A 91 -12.55 7.72 -9.58
CA ASN A 91 -11.22 7.11 -9.41
C ASN A 91 -10.13 8.17 -9.30
N LEU A 92 -10.15 9.21 -10.14
CA LEU A 92 -9.19 10.32 -10.05
C LEU A 92 -9.27 11.03 -8.68
N TYR A 93 -10.50 11.30 -8.21
CA TYR A 93 -10.70 11.95 -6.92
C TYR A 93 -10.14 11.11 -5.77
N VAL A 94 -10.41 9.80 -5.77
CA VAL A 94 -9.87 8.88 -4.78
C VAL A 94 -8.35 8.80 -4.83
N ASP A 95 -7.76 8.70 -6.03
CA ASP A 95 -6.30 8.69 -6.21
C ASP A 95 -5.67 9.96 -5.64
N LEU A 96 -6.26 11.13 -5.86
CA LEU A 96 -5.81 12.41 -5.29
C LEU A 96 -5.91 12.43 -3.76
N MET A 97 -7.01 11.91 -3.18
CA MET A 97 -7.13 11.82 -1.72
C MET A 97 -6.08 10.89 -1.13
N ILE A 98 -5.82 9.75 -1.77
CA ILE A 98 -4.78 8.81 -1.34
C ILE A 98 -3.40 9.47 -1.44
N LEU A 99 -3.13 10.20 -2.51
CA LEU A 99 -1.87 10.93 -2.68
C LEU A 99 -1.68 11.96 -1.55
N GLY A 100 -2.70 12.75 -1.25
CA GLY A 100 -2.66 13.73 -0.16
C GLY A 100 -2.46 13.06 1.21
N PHE A 101 -3.22 12.01 1.50
CA PHE A 101 -3.11 11.24 2.74
C PHE A 101 -1.73 10.61 2.91
N THR A 102 -1.21 9.97 1.87
CA THR A 102 0.08 9.27 1.94
C THR A 102 1.24 10.25 2.13
N LEU A 103 1.26 11.38 1.43
CA LEU A 103 2.31 12.39 1.61
C LEU A 103 2.22 13.10 2.97
N PHE A 104 1.03 13.50 3.39
CA PHE A 104 0.88 14.30 4.62
C PHE A 104 0.88 13.45 5.89
N VAL A 105 0.11 12.36 5.91
CA VAL A 105 -0.05 11.54 7.11
C VAL A 105 1.07 10.52 7.20
N MET A 106 1.33 9.75 6.14
CA MET A 106 2.31 8.66 6.23
C MET A 106 3.75 9.12 6.09
N VAL A 107 4.06 9.97 5.12
CA VAL A 107 5.44 10.45 4.90
C VAL A 107 5.79 11.53 5.93
N TYR A 108 5.10 12.67 5.94
CA TYR A 108 5.41 13.75 6.88
C TYR A 108 5.15 13.35 8.34
N GLY A 109 3.99 12.77 8.64
CA GLY A 109 3.70 12.24 9.97
C GLY A 109 4.65 11.12 10.40
N GLY A 110 5.05 10.23 9.47
CA GLY A 110 6.02 9.17 9.74
C GLY A 110 7.42 9.69 10.05
N PHE A 111 7.91 10.69 9.32
CA PHE A 111 9.20 11.33 9.64
C PHE A 111 9.16 12.06 10.99
N ARG A 112 8.05 12.73 11.32
CA ARG A 112 7.86 13.34 12.65
C ARG A 112 7.90 12.29 13.75
N LEU A 113 7.23 11.15 13.55
CA LEU A 113 7.24 10.04 14.50
C LEU A 113 8.65 9.49 14.71
N LEU A 114 9.40 9.26 13.62
CA LEU A 114 10.80 8.83 13.70
C LEU A 114 11.66 9.82 14.49
N ALA A 115 11.52 11.12 14.23
CA ALA A 115 12.25 12.14 14.97
C ALA A 115 11.91 12.14 16.47
N SER A 116 10.64 11.93 16.83
CA SER A 116 10.22 11.80 18.25
C SER A 116 10.79 10.56 18.91
N ILE A 117 10.81 9.41 18.23
CA ILE A 117 11.39 8.16 18.75
C ILE A 117 12.90 8.30 18.94
N ALA A 118 13.60 8.89 17.97
CA ALA A 118 15.04 9.13 18.06
C ALA A 118 15.38 10.07 19.23
N SER A 119 14.58 11.11 19.45
CA SER A 119 14.79 12.04 20.57
C SER A 119 14.57 11.42 21.96
N SER A 120 13.82 10.31 22.04
CA SER A 120 13.50 9.63 23.31
C SER A 120 14.35 8.39 23.56
N ASN A 121 15.33 8.07 22.69
CA ASN A 121 16.05 6.79 22.69
C ASN A 121 15.08 5.60 22.78
N GLY A 122 14.03 5.58 21.96
CA GLY A 122 13.01 4.55 21.99
C GLY A 122 13.57 3.17 21.61
N ILE A 123 13.89 2.35 22.60
CA ILE A 123 14.39 0.98 22.43
C ILE A 123 13.27 -0.03 22.65
N SER A 124 13.24 -1.09 21.86
CA SER A 124 12.29 -2.19 22.04
C SER A 124 12.58 -2.95 23.34
N PRO A 125 11.56 -3.22 24.20
CA PRO A 125 11.79 -3.82 25.51
C PRO A 125 12.39 -5.23 25.50
N ALA A 126 12.15 -6.02 24.44
CA ALA A 126 12.53 -7.43 24.41
C ALA A 126 13.67 -7.76 23.42
N MET A 127 13.80 -7.04 22.31
CA MET A 127 14.92 -7.19 21.36
C MET A 127 16.02 -6.14 21.51
N GLN A 128 15.82 -5.10 22.33
CA GLN A 128 16.75 -3.98 22.49
C GLN A 128 17.14 -3.32 21.15
N MET A 129 16.27 -3.40 20.15
CA MET A 129 16.47 -2.74 18.87
C MET A 129 15.85 -1.34 18.87
N PRO A 130 16.43 -0.37 18.14
CA PRO A 130 15.83 0.94 17.99
C PRO A 130 14.47 0.81 17.29
N LEU A 131 13.40 1.30 17.93
CA LEU A 131 12.04 1.30 17.36
C LEU A 131 11.98 2.10 16.05
N GLU A 132 12.94 2.98 15.81
CA GLU A 132 13.10 3.73 14.57
C GLU A 132 13.07 2.84 13.33
N TYR A 133 13.76 1.69 13.35
CA TYR A 133 13.76 0.75 12.22
C TYR A 133 12.39 0.16 11.95
N LEU A 134 11.63 -0.14 13.02
CA LEU A 134 10.27 -0.62 12.89
C LEU A 134 9.39 0.44 12.23
N PHE A 135 9.44 1.68 12.70
CA PHE A 135 8.55 2.73 12.21
C PHE A 135 8.99 3.33 10.87
N MET A 136 10.21 3.04 10.40
CA MET A 136 10.69 3.49 9.09
C MET A 136 9.87 2.92 7.93
N ILE A 137 9.20 1.78 8.12
CA ILE A 137 8.32 1.23 7.10
C ILE A 137 7.10 2.14 6.83
N LEU A 138 6.75 3.04 7.76
CA LEU A 138 5.62 3.97 7.63
C LEU A 138 5.87 5.01 6.51
N PRO A 139 6.94 5.82 6.51
CA PRO A 139 7.23 6.71 5.39
C PRO A 139 7.59 5.94 4.11
N VAL A 140 8.25 4.78 4.20
CA VAL A 140 8.58 3.96 3.02
C VAL A 140 7.33 3.46 2.29
N SER A 141 6.37 2.88 3.02
CA SER A 141 5.09 2.43 2.45
C SER A 141 4.26 3.60 1.92
N GLY A 142 4.28 4.75 2.62
CA GLY A 142 3.66 5.99 2.15
C GLY A 142 4.22 6.47 0.81
N LEU A 143 5.55 6.45 0.64
CA LEU A 143 6.21 6.80 -0.62
C LEU A 143 5.83 5.83 -1.75
N LEU A 144 5.79 4.53 -1.47
CA LEU A 144 5.34 3.51 -2.43
C LEU A 144 3.89 3.76 -2.88
N MET A 145 2.97 4.02 -1.95
CA MET A 145 1.58 4.35 -2.28
C MET A 145 1.48 5.65 -3.10
N ALA A 146 2.25 6.67 -2.75
CA ALA A 146 2.28 7.94 -3.49
C ALA A 146 2.80 7.73 -4.93
N ALA A 147 3.79 6.85 -5.13
CA ALA A 147 4.28 6.49 -6.45
C ALA A 147 3.18 5.81 -7.30
N TYR A 148 2.46 4.84 -6.73
CA TYR A 148 1.35 4.17 -7.42
C TYR A 148 0.20 5.12 -7.76
N SER A 149 -0.21 5.95 -6.82
CA SER A 149 -1.26 6.95 -7.06
C SER A 149 -0.84 7.93 -8.17
N THR A 150 0.41 8.38 -8.17
CA THR A 150 0.95 9.24 -9.25
C THR A 150 0.93 8.54 -10.61
N LEU A 151 1.36 7.28 -10.69
CA LEU A 151 1.32 6.48 -11.92
C LEU A 151 -0.12 6.30 -12.43
N SER A 152 -1.08 6.10 -11.51
CA SER A 152 -2.50 6.02 -11.84
C SER A 152 -3.02 7.32 -12.46
N ILE A 153 -2.71 8.46 -11.85
CA ILE A 153 -3.10 9.79 -12.32
C ILE A 153 -2.49 10.09 -13.68
N MET A 154 -1.19 9.80 -13.87
CA MET A 154 -0.52 9.99 -15.16
C MET A 154 -1.17 9.16 -16.27
N THR A 155 -1.51 7.91 -15.97
CA THR A 155 -2.19 7.01 -16.93
C THR A 155 -3.57 7.53 -17.29
N PHE A 156 -4.32 8.07 -16.31
CA PHE A 156 -5.61 8.69 -16.54
C PHE A 156 -5.51 9.91 -17.47
N LEU A 157 -4.58 10.83 -17.18
CA LEU A 157 -4.37 12.04 -17.98
C LEU A 157 -4.01 11.71 -19.43
N ILE A 158 -3.05 10.81 -19.65
CA ILE A 158 -2.62 10.40 -20.99
C ILE A 158 -3.81 9.81 -21.78
N THR A 159 -4.57 8.92 -21.16
CA THR A 159 -5.73 8.27 -21.82
C THR A 159 -6.82 9.29 -22.19
N ARG A 160 -7.00 10.34 -21.38
CA ARG A 160 -7.99 11.40 -21.64
C ARG A 160 -7.59 12.29 -22.82
N PHE A 161 -6.31 12.66 -22.93
CA PHE A 161 -5.81 13.47 -24.04
C PHE A 161 -5.79 12.73 -25.37
N GLU A 162 -5.62 11.40 -25.36
CA GLU A 162 -5.56 10.58 -26.58
C GLU A 162 -6.96 10.32 -27.21
N LYS A 163 -8.05 10.51 -26.46
CA LYS A 163 -9.44 10.40 -26.97
C LYS A 163 -10.32 11.60 -26.58
N PRO A 164 -10.21 12.75 -27.28
CA PRO A 164 -11.12 13.87 -27.06
C PRO A 164 -12.53 13.64 -27.64
N GLY A 165 -12.68 12.75 -28.65
CA GLY A 165 -13.82 12.78 -29.59
C GLY A 165 -15.04 11.87 -29.33
N LEU A 166 -15.06 10.99 -28.33
CA LEU A 166 -16.21 10.08 -28.10
C LEU A 166 -17.25 10.62 -27.11
N ALA A 167 -17.08 11.86 -26.63
CA ALA A 167 -17.98 12.46 -25.66
C ALA A 167 -19.20 13.15 -26.28
N SER A 168 -19.26 13.33 -27.60
CA SER A 168 -20.33 14.05 -28.32
C SER A 168 -21.38 13.16 -29.00
N GLN A 169 -21.20 11.85 -29.08
CA GLN A 169 -22.25 10.97 -29.62
C GLN A 169 -23.16 10.53 -28.47
N GLY A 170 -24.21 11.33 -28.26
CA GLY A 170 -25.35 10.93 -27.44
C GLY A 170 -26.06 9.69 -28.03
N PRO A 171 -26.86 8.96 -27.23
CA PRO A 171 -27.53 7.72 -27.63
C PRO A 171 -28.74 7.94 -28.56
N GLY A 172 -28.57 8.68 -29.65
CA GLY A 172 -29.69 9.29 -30.39
C GLY A 172 -29.83 9.02 -31.88
N THR A 173 -28.96 8.28 -32.56
CA THR A 173 -28.98 8.23 -34.04
C THR A 173 -28.86 6.84 -34.68
N LEU A 174 -29.34 5.79 -34.01
CA LEU A 174 -29.55 4.47 -34.66
C LEU A 174 -31.05 4.13 -34.72
N ARG A 175 -31.83 5.10 -35.18
CA ARG A 175 -33.15 4.90 -35.77
C ARG A 175 -33.10 5.62 -37.09
N ASP A 176 -32.76 4.87 -38.14
CA ASP A 176 -33.23 4.98 -39.52
C ASP A 176 -32.67 3.77 -40.28
#